data_AF-A0A2I0QVY3-F1
#
_entry.id   AF-A0A2I0QVY3-F1
#
_cell.length_a   1.000
_cell.length_b   1.000
_cell.length_c   1.000
_cell.angle_alpha   90.00
_cell.angle_beta   90.00
_cell.angle_gamma   90.00
#
_symmetry.space_group_name_H-M   'P 1'
#
loop_
_entity.id
_entity.type
_entity.pdbx_description
1 polymer ?
#
loop_
_entity_poly.entity_id
_entity_poly.type
_entity_poly.pdbx_seq_one_letter_code
_entity_poly.pdbx_strand_id
1 'polypeptide(L)'
;MSSKVALEENEQALALLKADADKILQLIKVQMDNLMMPQCPLYEEVLDTQMFGLSREIHFAVRLNLIQDTTGKQILENLERELSALHEAAQAQQSDQQSHPSS
;
A
#
# COMPACT_ATOMS: atom_id res chain seq x y z
N MET A 1 -3.75 -35.53 -9.32
CA MET A 1 -2.64 -34.63 -9.73
C MET A 1 -3.13 -33.22 -10.05
N SER A 2 -4.26 -33.03 -10.74
CA SER A 2 -4.83 -31.70 -11.07
C SER A 2 -5.09 -30.76 -9.87
N SER A 3 -5.62 -31.27 -8.75
CA SER A 3 -5.95 -30.42 -7.59
C SER A 3 -4.75 -29.83 -6.83
N LYS A 4 -3.55 -30.44 -6.93
CA LYS A 4 -2.37 -29.95 -6.22
C LYS A 4 -1.75 -28.74 -6.95
N VAL A 5 -1.72 -28.81 -8.27
CA VAL A 5 -1.24 -27.71 -9.14
C VAL A 5 -2.10 -26.46 -8.95
N ALA A 6 -3.44 -26.61 -8.92
CA ALA A 6 -4.33 -25.48 -8.70
C ALA A 6 -4.17 -24.80 -7.32
N LEU A 7 -3.81 -25.56 -6.27
CA LEU A 7 -3.51 -25.00 -4.95
C LEU A 7 -2.17 -24.24 -4.95
N GLU A 8 -1.14 -24.79 -5.60
CA GLU A 8 0.17 -24.14 -5.75
C GLU A 8 0.03 -22.82 -6.55
N GLU A 9 -0.80 -22.79 -7.60
CA GLU A 9 -1.10 -21.58 -8.39
C GLU A 9 -1.80 -20.49 -7.56
N ASN A 10 -2.75 -20.85 -6.68
CA ASN A 10 -3.41 -19.91 -5.75
C ASN A 10 -2.43 -19.31 -4.74
N GLU A 11 -1.58 -20.15 -4.14
CA GLU A 11 -0.57 -19.70 -3.18
C GLU A 11 0.44 -18.77 -3.84
N GLN A 12 0.86 -19.09 -5.06
CA GLN A 12 1.80 -18.26 -5.82
C GLN A 12 1.18 -16.91 -6.20
N ALA A 13 -0.07 -16.88 -6.66
CA ALA A 13 -0.77 -15.63 -6.97
C ALA A 13 -0.88 -14.73 -5.74
N LEU A 14 -1.26 -15.30 -4.60
CA LEU A 14 -1.33 -14.55 -3.34
C LEU A 14 0.04 -14.03 -2.89
N ALA A 15 1.09 -14.83 -3.03
CA ALA A 15 2.45 -14.44 -2.67
C ALA A 15 2.96 -13.25 -3.52
N LEU A 16 2.67 -13.26 -4.83
CA LEU A 16 3.03 -12.15 -5.72
C LEU A 16 2.30 -10.86 -5.33
N LEU A 17 0.98 -10.91 -5.16
CA LEU A 17 0.19 -9.75 -4.75
C LEU A 17 0.64 -9.15 -3.41
N LYS A 18 1.04 -10.00 -2.46
CA LYS A 18 1.63 -9.54 -1.19
C LYS A 18 3.00 -8.88 -1.40
N ALA A 19 3.86 -9.46 -2.23
CA ALA A 19 5.16 -8.88 -2.53
C ALA A 19 5.04 -7.51 -3.23
N ASP A 20 4.05 -7.33 -4.09
CA ASP A 20 3.78 -6.04 -4.74
C ASP A 20 3.17 -5.03 -3.76
N ALA A 21 2.28 -5.46 -2.87
CA ALA A 21 1.82 -4.65 -1.74
C ALA A 21 2.98 -4.21 -0.82
N ASP A 22 3.93 -5.10 -0.51
CA ASP A 22 5.09 -4.79 0.32
C ASP A 22 5.99 -3.71 -0.31
N LYS A 23 6.12 -3.69 -1.64
CA LYS A 23 6.85 -2.62 -2.35
C LYS A 23 6.17 -1.26 -2.20
N ILE A 24 4.83 -1.23 -2.29
CA ILE A 24 4.04 -0.01 -2.08
C ILE A 24 4.19 0.44 -0.62
N LEU A 25 4.12 -0.49 0.33
CA LEU A 25 4.34 -0.20 1.75
C LEU A 25 5.74 0.35 2.02
N GLN A 26 6.77 -0.17 1.36
CA GLN A 26 8.12 0.38 1.44
C GLN A 26 8.17 1.80 0.88
N LEU A 27 7.49 2.08 -0.24
CA LEU A 27 7.42 3.44 -0.80
C LEU A 27 6.74 4.42 0.17
N ILE A 28 5.69 3.98 0.86
CA ILE A 28 5.03 4.74 1.95
C ILE A 28 6.03 4.99 3.08
N LYS A 29 6.75 3.97 3.56
CA LYS A 29 7.66 4.08 4.71
C LYS A 29 8.90 4.92 4.43
N VAL A 30 9.46 4.86 3.22
CA VAL A 30 10.64 5.64 2.82
C VAL A 30 10.38 7.15 2.88
N GLN A 31 9.12 7.59 2.80
CA GLN A 31 8.76 9.00 3.05
C GLN A 31 9.02 9.41 4.51
N MET A 32 8.80 8.51 5.48
CA MET A 32 9.01 8.81 6.90
C MET A 32 10.50 8.95 7.25
N ASP A 33 11.35 8.08 6.69
CA ASP A 33 12.76 7.99 7.08
C ASP A 33 13.64 9.09 6.48
N ASN A 34 13.27 9.65 5.32
CA ASN A 34 14.10 10.61 4.60
C ASN A 34 13.77 12.08 4.85
N LEU A 35 12.87 12.40 5.79
CA LEU A 35 12.46 13.78 6.12
C LEU A 35 12.03 14.62 4.91
N MET A 36 11.59 14.00 3.80
CA MET A 36 11.00 14.75 2.69
C MET A 36 9.64 15.28 3.13
N MET A 37 9.24 16.47 2.67
CA MET A 37 7.93 17.04 3.01
C MET A 37 6.84 16.02 2.66
N PRO A 38 6.10 15.51 3.67
CA PRO A 38 5.19 14.35 3.51
C PRO A 38 3.96 14.60 2.63
N GLN A 39 3.81 15.80 2.06
CA GLN A 39 2.69 16.24 1.23
C GLN A 39 3.18 16.81 -0.11
N CYS A 40 4.26 16.27 -0.67
CA CYS A 40 4.65 16.65 -2.02
C CYS A 40 3.59 16.05 -2.99
N PRO A 41 2.83 16.88 -3.73
CA PRO A 41 1.69 16.40 -4.52
C PRO A 41 2.06 15.30 -5.52
N LEU A 42 3.30 15.34 -6.03
CA LEU A 42 3.81 14.33 -6.95
C LEU A 42 3.92 12.94 -6.30
N TYR A 43 4.24 12.84 -5.02
CA TYR A 43 4.33 11.55 -4.34
C TYR A 43 2.95 10.94 -4.07
N GLU A 44 1.96 11.76 -3.73
CA GLU A 44 0.56 11.32 -3.60
C GLU A 44 0.06 10.74 -4.93
N GLU A 45 0.28 11.44 -6.04
CA GLU A 45 -0.10 10.96 -7.38
C GLU A 45 0.58 9.62 -7.75
N VAL A 46 1.85 9.45 -7.40
CA VAL A 46 2.58 8.19 -7.63
C VAL A 46 2.01 7.07 -6.76
N LEU A 47 1.74 7.33 -5.47
CA LEU A 47 1.14 6.35 -4.56
C LEU A 47 -0.26 5.94 -5.03
N ASP A 48 -1.10 6.90 -5.42
CA ASP A 48 -2.44 6.63 -5.96
C ASP A 48 -2.38 5.75 -7.22
N THR A 49 -1.43 6.05 -8.11
CA THR A 49 -1.22 5.26 -9.33
C THR A 49 -0.78 3.83 -9.00
N GLN A 50 0.11 3.65 -8.02
CA GLN A 50 0.58 2.33 -7.59
C GLN A 50 -0.54 1.53 -6.89
N MET A 51 -1.31 2.18 -6.02
CA MET A 51 -2.49 1.60 -5.37
C MET A 51 -3.53 1.16 -6.41
N PHE A 52 -3.79 1.99 -7.41
CA PHE A 52 -4.66 1.64 -8.53
C PHE A 52 -4.11 0.45 -9.32
N GLY A 53 -2.82 0.43 -9.63
CA GLY A 53 -2.14 -0.69 -10.29
C GLY A 53 -2.36 -2.02 -9.56
N LEU A 54 -2.06 -2.06 -8.27
CA LEU A 54 -2.28 -3.24 -7.42
C LEU A 54 -3.76 -3.64 -7.37
N SER A 55 -4.68 -2.67 -7.27
CA SER A 55 -6.12 -2.97 -7.28
C SER A 55 -6.57 -3.69 -8.56
N ARG A 56 -5.97 -3.37 -9.72
CA ARG A 56 -6.26 -4.01 -11.00
C ARG A 56 -5.73 -5.43 -11.06
N GLU A 57 -4.55 -5.68 -10.51
CA GLU A 57 -3.95 -7.01 -10.39
C GLU A 57 -4.77 -7.92 -9.47
N ILE A 58 -5.16 -7.41 -8.30
CA ILE A 58 -6.07 -8.11 -7.36
C ILE A 58 -7.37 -8.45 -8.06
N HIS A 59 -8.02 -7.49 -8.72
CA HIS A 59 -9.28 -7.72 -9.42
C HIS A 59 -9.12 -8.76 -10.54
N PHE A 60 -7.98 -8.79 -11.23
CA PHE A 60 -7.68 -9.82 -12.22
C PHE A 60 -7.56 -11.21 -11.57
N ALA A 61 -6.82 -11.33 -10.46
CA ALA A 61 -6.66 -12.60 -9.73
C ALA A 61 -7.97 -13.12 -9.14
N VAL A 62 -8.83 -12.23 -8.62
CA VAL A 62 -10.19 -12.58 -8.14
C VAL A 62 -11.03 -13.15 -9.28
N ARG A 63 -11.01 -12.54 -10.47
CA ARG A 63 -11.76 -13.01 -11.65
C ARG A 63 -11.31 -14.39 -12.16
N LEU A 64 -10.06 -14.74 -11.93
CA LEU A 64 -9.52 -16.08 -12.21
C LEU A 64 -9.78 -17.09 -11.08
N ASN A 65 -10.45 -16.68 -10.00
CA ASN A 65 -10.62 -17.45 -8.76
C ASN A 65 -9.29 -17.86 -8.11
N LEU A 66 -8.23 -17.08 -8.35
CA LEU A 66 -6.91 -17.35 -7.76
C LEU A 66 -6.82 -16.92 -6.29
N ILE A 67 -7.63 -15.93 -5.93
CA ILE A 67 -7.79 -15.44 -4.56
C ILE A 67 -9.25 -15.10 -4.27
N GLN A 68 -9.62 -15.05 -2.99
CA GLN A 68 -10.92 -14.54 -2.59
C GLN A 68 -10.96 -13.01 -2.65
N ASP A 69 -12.11 -12.45 -3.00
CA ASP A 69 -12.36 -11.00 -2.99
C ASP A 69 -12.05 -10.37 -1.61
N THR A 70 -12.41 -11.07 -0.54
CA THR A 70 -12.12 -10.66 0.84
C THR A 70 -10.63 -10.56 1.12
N THR A 71 -9.83 -11.51 0.63
CA THR A 71 -8.37 -11.47 0.74
C THR A 71 -7.79 -10.29 -0.03
N GLY A 72 -8.29 -10.03 -1.24
CA GLY A 72 -7.89 -8.86 -2.03
C GLY A 72 -8.19 -7.54 -1.32
N LYS A 73 -9.39 -7.39 -0.75
CA LYS A 73 -9.79 -6.21 0.03
C LYS A 73 -8.90 -5.99 1.25
N GLN A 74 -8.59 -7.05 1.99
CA GLN A 74 -7.69 -6.96 3.15
C GLN A 74 -6.29 -6.44 2.79
N ILE A 75 -5.76 -6.79 1.61
CA ILE A 75 -4.47 -6.26 1.14
C ILE A 75 -4.55 -4.75 0.94
N LEU A 76 -5.59 -4.26 0.28
CA LEU A 76 -5.78 -2.82 0.01
C LEU A 76 -6.05 -2.03 1.31
N GLU A 77 -6.93 -2.54 2.18
CA GLU A 77 -7.27 -1.92 3.46
C GLU A 77 -6.04 -1.73 4.37
N ASN A 78 -5.10 -2.67 4.33
CA ASN A 78 -3.85 -2.54 5.08
C ASN A 78 -2.98 -1.40 4.55
N LEU A 79 -2.86 -1.26 3.23
CA LEU A 79 -2.09 -0.17 2.62
C LEU A 79 -2.74 1.20 2.87
N GLU A 80 -4.07 1.28 2.76
CA GLU A 80 -4.83 2.50 3.07
C GLU A 80 -4.62 2.93 4.53
N ARG A 81 -4.64 1.98 5.47
CA ARG A 81 -4.39 2.26 6.89
C ARG A 81 -2.99 2.84 7.13
N GLU A 82 -1.97 2.25 6.52
CA GLU A 82 -0.58 2.71 6.66
C GLU A 82 -0.39 4.11 6.05
N LEU A 83 -1.04 4.37 4.90
CA LEU A 83 -1.04 5.69 4.26
C LEU A 83 -1.72 6.74 5.15
N SER A 84 -2.88 6.43 5.72
CA SER A 84 -3.57 7.32 6.66
C SER A 84 -2.71 7.64 7.89
N ALA A 85 -2.07 6.63 8.48
CA ALA A 85 -1.18 6.84 9.62
C ALA A 85 0.01 7.76 9.28
N LEU A 86 0.55 7.65 8.07
CA LEU A 86 1.59 8.55 7.58
C LEU A 86 1.08 9.99 7.47
N HIS A 87 -0.10 10.20 6.88
CA HIS A 87 -0.70 11.53 6.77
C HIS A 87 -0.97 12.16 8.14
N GLU A 88 -1.47 11.38 9.11
CA GLU A 88 -1.70 11.84 10.47
C GLU A 88 -0.39 12.25 11.16
N ALA A 89 0.66 11.43 11.06
CA ALA A 89 1.97 11.73 11.63
C ALA A 89 2.60 13.00 11.01
N ALA A 90 2.46 13.16 9.69
CA ALA A 90 2.90 14.32 8.94
C ALA A 90 2.20 15.62 9.39
N GLN A 91 0.89 15.58 9.59
CA GLN A 91 0.11 16.73 10.07
C GLN A 91 0.50 17.10 11.52
N ALA A 92 0.71 16.11 12.39
CA ALA A 92 1.16 16.34 13.76
C ALA A 92 2.52 17.06 13.83
N GLN A 93 3.49 16.66 13.00
CA GLN A 93 4.81 17.30 12.93
C GLN A 93 4.73 18.77 12.45
N GLN A 94 3.81 19.08 11.53
CA GLN A 94 3.61 20.46 11.06
C GLN A 94 3.03 21.36 12.17
N SER A 95 2.14 20.84 13.02
CA SER A 95 1.61 21.60 14.16
C SER A 95 2.65 21.88 15.24
N ASP A 96 3.61 20.98 15.46
CA ASP A 96 4.70 21.19 16.43
C ASP A 96 5.75 22.21 15.96
N GLN A 97 5.96 22.38 14.65
CA GLN A 97 6.86 23.41 14.13
C GLN A 97 6.27 24.83 14.17
N GLN A 98 4.94 24.98 14.26
CA GLN A 98 4.28 26.29 14.35
C GLN A 98 4.12 26.81 15.80
N SER A 99 4.32 25.96 16.81
CA SER A 99 4.18 26.33 18.23
C SER A 99 5.45 26.92 18.87
N HIS A 100 6.59 26.89 18.16
CA HIS A 100 7.81 27.62 18.52
C HIS A 100 8.18 28.64 17.43
N PRO A 101 7.58 29.85 17.41
CA PRO A 101 8.23 30.97 16.75
C PRO A 101 9.50 31.26 17.54
N SER A 102 10.65 31.13 16.87
CA SER A 102 11.96 31.51 17.40
C SER A 102 11.86 32.85 18.14
N SER A 103 12.23 32.86 19.43
CA SER A 103 12.54 34.09 20.16
C SER A 103 13.78 34.76 19.59
#